data_AF-A0A160TZG2-F1
#
_entry.id   AF-A0A160TZG2-F1
#
_cell.length_a   1.000
_cell.length_b   1.000
_cell.length_c   1.000
_cell.angle_alpha   90.00
_cell.angle_beta   90.00
_cell.angle_gamma   90.00
#
_symmetry.space_group_name_H-M   'P 1'
#
loop_
_entity.id
_entity.type
_entity.pdbx_description
1 polymer ?
#
loop_
_entity_poly.entity_id
_entity_poly.type
_entity_poly.pdbx_seq_one_letter_code
_entity_poly.pdbx_strand_id
1 'polypeptide(L)'
;MTAMNQARSSSQRFYVLDGMRGIAAIIVMLYHYIGSGQSRLLMNSYIAVDLFFILSGFVIYHAYAKALRDGMPAGVYANKRISRLAPTVAGGVVLGAIAMLIVFAETGRAFNPLQFTLTHIGHFAFIPALSDYEIPANGTLELFPSNPPLWSIFYEFVASIAFIWIARLPKWRLVGTCLAAFSLYLFCCLALARLSGNDLTANVGWSHQTFFFGFPRVFSAFLAGIIIYRLVQNPAGPAARYLPRFTGLMPTLIVFAVTLGILMFPVYAKGAYQFIAIGLLCPLLILIGARVQPGSLWLTGVCERLGLISFPLYCVHEPVRHLTGVLLRRTGLTDIPTELRVTLTVILALLVSIGLLWLLGQFQARRRLSASLKPFLG
;
A
#
# COMPACT_ATOMS: atom_id res chain seq x y z
N MET A 1 3.85 -36.99 9.19
CA MET A 1 4.28 -35.58 9.27
C MET A 1 5.64 -35.45 8.59
N THR A 2 5.63 -35.45 7.26
CA THR A 2 6.79 -35.69 6.40
C THR A 2 7.47 -34.39 6.00
N ALA A 3 8.81 -34.44 5.95
CA ALA A 3 9.88 -33.59 5.37
C ALA A 3 9.60 -32.29 4.58
N MET A 4 8.37 -31.92 4.22
CA MET A 4 8.02 -30.72 3.44
C MET A 4 7.93 -29.43 4.26
N ASN A 5 7.92 -29.49 5.59
CA ASN A 5 8.03 -28.27 6.43
C ASN A 5 9.46 -27.71 6.50
N GLN A 6 10.46 -28.41 5.97
CA GLN A 6 11.87 -27.98 5.99
C GLN A 6 12.29 -27.18 4.74
N ALA A 7 11.42 -26.98 3.74
CA ALA A 7 11.73 -26.23 2.52
C ALA A 7 11.22 -24.76 2.51
N ARG A 8 10.75 -24.22 3.65
CA ARG A 8 10.80 -22.77 3.86
C ARG A 8 12.22 -22.45 4.28
N SER A 9 13.08 -22.07 3.34
CA SER A 9 14.34 -21.40 3.66
C SER A 9 14.04 -20.39 4.78
N SER A 10 14.78 -20.44 5.88
CA SER A 10 14.63 -19.62 7.08
C SER A 10 14.91 -18.13 6.82
N SER A 11 14.16 -17.52 5.90
CA SER A 11 14.13 -16.08 5.70
C SER A 11 13.50 -15.48 6.95
N GLN A 12 14.30 -14.78 7.74
CA GLN A 12 13.85 -14.06 8.92
C GLN A 12 12.59 -13.24 8.59
N ARG A 13 11.48 -13.53 9.25
CA ARG A 13 10.24 -12.77 9.09
C ARG A 13 10.24 -11.56 10.03
N PHE A 14 9.75 -10.43 9.54
CA PHE A 14 9.69 -9.18 10.27
C PHE A 14 8.26 -8.92 10.74
N TYR A 15 7.81 -9.67 11.76
CA TYR A 15 6.43 -9.63 12.24
C TYR A 15 6.00 -8.22 12.67
N VAL A 16 6.85 -7.47 13.36
CA VAL A 16 6.50 -6.10 13.77
C VAL A 16 6.23 -5.20 12.55
N LEU A 17 6.96 -5.38 11.44
CA LEU A 17 6.68 -4.66 10.19
C LEU A 17 5.35 -5.10 9.57
N ASP A 18 4.97 -6.39 9.67
CA ASP A 18 3.64 -6.88 9.26
C ASP A 18 2.52 -6.18 10.08
N GLY A 19 2.71 -6.06 11.40
CA GLY A 19 1.78 -5.35 12.29
C GLY A 19 1.66 -3.86 11.97
N MET A 20 2.79 -3.17 11.78
CA MET A 20 2.80 -1.75 11.37
C MET A 20 2.06 -1.54 10.05
N ARG A 21 2.23 -2.45 9.08
CA ARG A 21 1.53 -2.39 7.80
C ARG A 21 0.01 -2.48 7.96
N GLY A 22 -0.47 -3.37 8.84
CA GLY A 22 -1.90 -3.47 9.14
C GLY A 22 -2.45 -2.21 9.81
N ILE A 23 -1.73 -1.66 10.79
CA ILE A 23 -2.10 -0.39 11.45
C ILE A 23 -2.22 0.74 10.42
N ALA A 24 -1.20 0.89 9.55
CA ALA A 24 -1.20 1.89 8.50
C ALA A 24 -2.40 1.74 7.53
N ALA A 25 -2.77 0.51 7.17
CA ALA A 25 -3.92 0.27 6.28
C ALA A 25 -5.25 0.66 6.92
N ILE A 26 -5.41 0.39 8.22
CA ILE A 26 -6.60 0.80 8.99
C ILE A 26 -6.67 2.33 9.07
N ILE A 27 -5.56 3.01 9.31
CA ILE A 27 -5.52 4.48 9.39
C ILE A 27 -5.90 5.12 8.05
N VAL A 28 -5.40 4.61 6.92
CA VAL A 28 -5.80 5.10 5.59
C VAL A 28 -7.30 4.88 5.35
N MET A 29 -7.83 3.70 5.67
CA MET A 29 -9.26 3.43 5.56
C MET A 29 -10.10 4.42 6.39
N LEU A 30 -9.73 4.64 7.66
CA LEU A 30 -10.45 5.57 8.54
C LEU A 30 -10.39 7.01 8.02
N TYR A 31 -9.24 7.44 7.48
CA TYR A 31 -9.11 8.76 6.84
C TYR A 31 -10.15 8.96 5.73
N HIS A 32 -10.33 7.95 4.90
CA HIS A 32 -11.31 7.97 3.82
C HIS A 32 -12.77 7.89 4.30
N TYR A 33 -13.04 7.15 5.37
CA TYR A 33 -14.41 6.90 5.83
C TYR A 33 -14.99 8.05 6.64
N ILE A 34 -14.14 8.72 7.44
CA ILE A 34 -14.52 9.90 8.22
C ILE A 34 -14.61 11.14 7.32
N GLY A 35 -13.89 11.14 6.20
CA GLY A 35 -13.83 12.26 5.27
C GLY A 35 -12.47 12.95 5.35
N SER A 36 -11.79 12.99 4.21
CA SER A 36 -10.46 13.56 4.05
C SER A 36 -10.40 14.99 4.60
N GLY A 37 -9.63 15.21 5.66
CA GLY A 37 -9.43 16.53 6.28
C GLY A 37 -10.52 16.96 7.28
N GLN A 38 -11.57 16.17 7.50
CA GLN A 38 -12.59 16.49 8.52
C GLN A 38 -12.09 16.24 9.94
N SER A 39 -11.12 15.33 10.11
CA SER A 39 -10.47 15.06 11.39
C SER A 39 -9.05 15.59 11.40
N ARG A 40 -8.73 16.48 12.35
CA ARG A 40 -7.35 16.96 12.59
C ARG A 40 -6.39 15.80 12.88
N LEU A 41 -6.87 14.77 13.56
CA LEU A 41 -6.07 13.58 13.89
C LEU A 41 -5.68 12.78 12.63
N LEU A 42 -6.49 12.79 11.57
CA LEU A 42 -6.23 11.97 10.37
C LEU A 42 -5.64 12.79 9.21
N MET A 43 -5.37 14.07 9.41
CA MET A 43 -4.89 14.97 8.36
C MET A 43 -3.55 14.52 7.73
N ASN A 44 -2.71 13.83 8.50
CA ASN A 44 -1.41 13.32 8.05
C ASN A 44 -1.45 11.82 7.69
N SER A 45 -2.62 11.18 7.69
CA SER A 45 -2.75 9.73 7.49
C SER A 45 -2.26 9.24 6.12
N TYR A 46 -2.21 10.12 5.11
CA TYR A 46 -1.66 9.76 3.79
C TYR A 46 -0.15 9.45 3.82
N ILE A 47 0.59 9.85 4.86
CA ILE A 47 2.00 9.45 5.08
C ILE A 47 2.13 7.93 5.20
N ALA A 48 1.05 7.24 5.59
CA ALA A 48 0.98 5.78 5.60
C ALA A 48 1.26 5.17 4.22
N VAL A 49 0.93 5.89 3.14
CA VAL A 49 1.21 5.45 1.77
C VAL A 49 2.73 5.45 1.50
N ASP A 50 3.45 6.46 1.98
CA ASP A 50 4.91 6.50 1.91
C ASP A 50 5.55 5.41 2.78
N LEU A 51 4.99 5.15 3.97
CA LEU A 51 5.38 4.00 4.79
C LEU A 51 5.23 2.68 4.02
N PHE A 52 4.15 2.50 3.24
CA PHE A 52 3.99 1.34 2.37
C PHE A 52 5.07 1.27 1.30
N PHE A 53 5.43 2.37 0.65
CA PHE A 53 6.50 2.37 -0.35
C PHE A 53 7.87 1.98 0.24
N ILE A 54 8.20 2.49 1.43
CA ILE A 54 9.43 2.11 2.13
C ILE A 54 9.39 0.62 2.51
N LEU A 55 8.26 0.13 3.04
CA LEU A 55 8.08 -1.30 3.34
C LEU A 55 8.17 -2.17 2.08
N SER A 56 7.61 -1.73 0.96
CA SER A 56 7.68 -2.44 -0.32
C SER A 56 9.12 -2.57 -0.81
N GLY A 57 9.91 -1.49 -0.77
CA GLY A 57 11.33 -1.54 -1.10
C GLY A 57 12.10 -2.52 -0.19
N PHE A 58 11.85 -2.46 1.12
CA PHE A 58 12.46 -3.35 2.11
C PHE A 58 12.13 -4.83 1.84
N VAL A 59 10.84 -5.16 1.71
CA VAL A 59 10.34 -6.53 1.55
C VAL A 59 10.70 -7.12 0.19
N ILE A 60 10.64 -6.32 -0.88
CA ILE A 60 10.99 -6.77 -2.23
C ILE A 60 12.49 -7.05 -2.32
N TYR A 61 13.33 -6.20 -1.73
CA TYR A 61 14.76 -6.46 -1.68
C TYR A 61 15.06 -7.74 -0.89
N HIS A 62 14.47 -7.89 0.29
CA HIS A 62 14.60 -9.11 1.09
C HIS A 62 14.26 -10.37 0.29
N ALA A 63 13.11 -10.36 -0.40
CA ALA A 63 12.59 -11.55 -1.06
C ALA A 63 13.30 -11.90 -2.38
N TYR A 64 13.78 -10.90 -3.13
CA TYR A 64 14.18 -11.10 -4.53
C TYR A 64 15.59 -10.62 -4.89
N ALA A 65 16.25 -9.79 -4.07
CA ALA A 65 17.55 -9.22 -4.45
C ALA A 65 18.62 -10.27 -4.69
N LYS A 66 18.66 -11.33 -3.86
CA LYS A 66 19.60 -12.45 -4.06
C LYS A 66 19.31 -13.16 -5.37
N ALA A 67 18.09 -13.65 -5.55
CA ALA A 67 17.72 -14.42 -6.74
C ALA A 67 17.91 -13.65 -8.06
N LEU A 68 17.61 -12.34 -8.08
CA LEU A 68 17.87 -11.49 -9.26
C LEU A 68 19.36 -11.34 -9.55
N ARG A 69 20.19 -11.15 -8.52
CA ARG A 69 21.65 -11.07 -8.68
C ARG A 69 22.26 -12.40 -9.11
N ASP A 70 21.66 -13.51 -8.67
CA ASP A 70 22.06 -14.87 -9.01
C ASP A 70 21.48 -15.35 -10.37
N GLY A 71 20.89 -14.45 -11.17
CA GLY A 71 20.51 -14.73 -12.56
C GLY A 71 19.02 -15.04 -12.81
N MET A 72 18.12 -14.81 -11.86
CA MET A 72 16.67 -14.94 -12.11
C MET A 72 16.25 -14.07 -13.32
N PRO A 73 15.56 -14.64 -14.33
CA PRO A 73 15.08 -13.88 -15.47
C PRO A 73 14.08 -12.79 -15.08
N ALA A 74 14.18 -11.62 -15.72
CA ALA A 74 13.31 -10.47 -15.47
C ALA A 74 11.82 -10.81 -15.61
N GLY A 75 11.44 -11.56 -16.64
CA GLY A 75 10.04 -11.99 -16.86
C GLY A 75 9.50 -12.89 -15.75
N VAL A 76 10.34 -13.75 -15.16
CA VAL A 76 9.94 -14.60 -14.02
C VAL A 76 9.66 -13.75 -12.79
N TYR A 77 10.51 -12.77 -12.52
CA TYR A 77 10.29 -11.82 -11.44
C TYR A 77 9.02 -10.98 -11.66
N ALA A 78 8.84 -10.40 -12.85
CA ALA A 78 7.67 -9.59 -13.18
C ALA A 78 6.36 -10.40 -13.01
N ASN A 79 6.33 -11.65 -13.50
CA ASN A 79 5.19 -12.54 -13.32
C ASN A 79 4.90 -12.87 -11.85
N LYS A 80 5.93 -13.05 -11.00
CA LYS A 80 5.75 -13.22 -9.55
C LYS A 80 5.15 -11.97 -8.90
N ARG A 81 5.48 -10.77 -9.39
CA ARG A 81 4.90 -9.51 -8.90
C ARG A 81 3.45 -9.35 -9.34
N ILE A 82 3.15 -9.54 -10.63
CA ILE A 82 1.79 -9.45 -11.17
C ILE A 82 0.87 -10.48 -10.50
N SER A 83 1.29 -11.74 -10.43
CA SER A 83 0.49 -12.82 -9.81
C SER A 83 0.20 -12.60 -8.32
N ARG A 84 1.00 -11.77 -7.64
CA ARG A 84 0.78 -11.39 -6.24
C ARG A 84 -0.21 -10.22 -6.09
N LEU A 85 -0.15 -9.23 -6.97
CA LEU A 85 -0.95 -8.00 -6.88
C LEU A 85 -2.31 -8.14 -7.58
N ALA A 86 -2.31 -8.66 -8.81
CA ALA A 86 -3.46 -8.66 -9.72
C ALA A 86 -4.74 -9.28 -9.13
N PRO A 87 -4.71 -10.42 -8.40
CA PRO A 87 -5.96 -11.02 -7.93
C PRO A 87 -6.72 -10.13 -6.94
N THR A 88 -6.00 -9.46 -6.04
CA THR A 88 -6.60 -8.58 -5.04
C THR A 88 -7.04 -7.26 -5.66
N VAL A 89 -6.21 -6.71 -6.56
CA VAL A 89 -6.53 -5.50 -7.33
C VAL A 89 -7.79 -5.71 -8.17
N ALA A 90 -7.90 -6.86 -8.84
CA ALA A 90 -9.08 -7.22 -9.61
C ALA A 90 -10.36 -7.21 -8.76
N GLY A 91 -10.30 -7.73 -7.53
CA GLY A 91 -11.42 -7.66 -6.59
C GLY A 91 -11.86 -6.22 -6.30
N GLY A 92 -10.91 -5.33 -6.03
CA GLY A 92 -11.19 -3.89 -5.83
C GLY A 92 -11.78 -3.22 -7.08
N VAL A 93 -11.20 -3.47 -8.26
CA VAL A 93 -11.69 -2.92 -9.54
C VAL A 93 -13.12 -3.39 -9.83
N VAL A 94 -13.44 -4.67 -9.64
CA VAL A 94 -14.79 -5.20 -9.85
C VAL A 94 -15.80 -4.54 -8.92
N LEU A 95 -15.51 -4.47 -7.61
CA LEU A 95 -16.40 -3.82 -6.65
C LEU A 95 -16.62 -2.34 -6.99
N GLY A 96 -15.55 -1.67 -7.41
CA GLY A 96 -15.58 -0.30 -7.88
C GLY A 96 -16.46 -0.10 -9.10
N ALA A 97 -16.29 -0.95 -10.11
CA ALA A 97 -17.09 -0.95 -11.33
C ALA A 97 -18.58 -1.09 -11.02
N ILE A 98 -18.93 -2.04 -10.14
CA ILE A 98 -20.31 -2.27 -9.70
C ILE A 98 -20.86 -1.02 -9.01
N ALA A 99 -20.10 -0.42 -8.08
CA ALA A 99 -20.50 0.78 -7.38
C ALA A 99 -20.78 1.93 -8.37
N MET A 100 -19.89 2.15 -9.34
CA MET A 100 -20.05 3.19 -10.35
C MET A 100 -21.27 2.96 -11.24
N LEU A 101 -21.50 1.73 -11.72
CA LEU A 101 -22.68 1.39 -12.53
C LEU A 101 -23.98 1.70 -11.79
N ILE A 102 -24.03 1.36 -10.49
CA ILE A 102 -25.20 1.65 -9.67
C ILE A 102 -25.41 3.17 -9.54
N VAL A 103 -24.34 3.94 -9.33
CA VAL A 103 -24.44 5.40 -9.23
C VAL A 103 -24.86 6.03 -10.56
N PHE A 104 -24.37 5.56 -11.71
CA PHE A 104 -24.85 6.02 -13.01
C PHE A 104 -26.35 5.79 -13.18
N ALA A 105 -26.82 4.59 -12.82
CA ALA A 105 -28.25 4.24 -12.91
C ALA A 105 -29.12 5.10 -11.98
N GLU A 106 -28.64 5.44 -10.78
CA GLU A 106 -29.38 6.25 -9.80
C GLU A 106 -29.40 7.74 -10.14
N THR A 107 -28.33 8.26 -10.73
CA THR A 107 -28.17 9.71 -10.97
C THR A 107 -28.64 10.16 -12.35
N GLY A 108 -28.83 9.22 -13.29
CA GLY A 108 -29.18 9.55 -14.68
C GLY A 108 -28.07 10.31 -15.43
N ARG A 109 -26.84 10.33 -14.90
CA ARG A 109 -25.70 10.96 -15.56
C ARG A 109 -25.41 10.27 -16.90
N ALA A 110 -24.91 11.05 -17.87
CA ALA A 110 -24.53 10.54 -19.18
C ALA A 110 -23.56 9.36 -19.04
N PHE A 111 -23.94 8.22 -19.60
CA PHE A 111 -23.16 6.98 -19.52
C PHE A 111 -22.66 6.59 -20.91
N ASN A 112 -21.33 6.50 -21.05
CA ASN A 112 -20.69 5.97 -22.24
C ASN A 112 -20.17 4.54 -21.95
N PRO A 113 -20.81 3.48 -22.48
CA PRO A 113 -20.41 2.10 -22.20
C PRO A 113 -18.98 1.79 -22.65
N LEU A 114 -18.54 2.34 -23.79
CA LEU A 114 -17.20 2.10 -24.32
C LEU A 114 -16.14 2.71 -23.40
N GLN A 115 -16.33 3.97 -23.00
CA GLN A 115 -15.39 4.65 -22.10
C GLN A 115 -15.34 3.98 -20.72
N PHE A 116 -16.50 3.55 -20.20
CA PHE A 116 -16.58 2.77 -18.96
C PHE A 116 -15.76 1.48 -19.10
N THR A 117 -16.02 0.68 -20.13
CA THR A 117 -15.35 -0.61 -20.32
C THR A 117 -13.83 -0.45 -20.51
N LEU A 118 -13.37 0.48 -21.35
CA LEU A 118 -11.95 0.73 -21.56
C LEU A 118 -11.24 1.18 -20.28
N THR A 119 -11.86 2.06 -19.50
CA THR A 119 -11.34 2.52 -18.21
C THR A 119 -11.12 1.35 -17.25
N HIS A 120 -12.13 0.48 -17.09
CA HIS A 120 -12.07 -0.63 -16.15
C HIS A 120 -11.10 -1.73 -16.61
N ILE A 121 -11.04 -2.03 -17.91
CA ILE A 121 -10.04 -2.94 -18.49
C ILE A 121 -8.63 -2.40 -18.24
N GLY A 122 -8.41 -1.10 -18.46
CA GLY A 122 -7.15 -0.43 -18.15
C GLY A 122 -6.72 -0.62 -16.69
N HIS A 123 -7.64 -0.46 -15.73
CA HIS A 123 -7.34 -0.63 -14.31
C HIS A 123 -6.94 -2.06 -13.93
N PHE A 124 -7.51 -3.09 -14.57
CA PHE A 124 -7.03 -4.47 -14.39
C PHE A 124 -5.58 -4.65 -14.85
N ALA A 125 -5.15 -3.87 -15.85
CA ALA A 125 -3.79 -3.84 -16.37
C ALA A 125 -2.88 -2.80 -15.68
N PHE A 126 -3.33 -2.16 -14.59
CA PHE A 126 -2.63 -1.07 -13.91
C PHE A 126 -2.38 0.16 -14.80
N ILE A 127 -3.23 0.41 -15.78
CA ILE A 127 -3.15 1.57 -16.66
C ILE A 127 -4.07 2.65 -16.12
N PRO A 128 -3.57 3.86 -15.78
CA PRO A 128 -4.43 4.96 -15.35
C PRO A 128 -5.37 5.38 -16.48
N ALA A 129 -6.55 5.87 -16.13
CA ALA A 129 -7.47 6.47 -17.10
C ALA A 129 -6.76 7.65 -17.78
N LEU A 130 -6.68 7.64 -19.12
CA LEU A 130 -6.06 8.72 -19.91
C LEU A 130 -7.08 9.73 -20.45
N SER A 131 -8.36 9.46 -20.24
CA SER A 131 -9.46 10.38 -20.57
C SER A 131 -9.98 11.03 -19.30
N ASP A 132 -10.55 12.22 -19.44
CA ASP A 132 -11.31 12.91 -18.38
C ASP A 132 -12.58 12.11 -18.05
N TYR A 133 -12.40 11.06 -17.26
CA TYR A 133 -13.46 10.19 -16.79
C TYR A 133 -13.79 10.54 -15.35
N GLU A 134 -14.82 11.35 -15.18
CA GLU A 134 -15.29 11.76 -13.86
C GLU A 134 -15.91 10.58 -13.12
N ILE A 135 -15.54 10.44 -11.85
CA ILE A 135 -16.21 9.49 -10.96
C ILE A 135 -17.63 10.02 -10.69
N PRO A 136 -18.70 9.26 -11.00
CA PRO A 136 -20.07 9.74 -10.83
C PRO A 136 -20.44 10.06 -9.38
N ALA A 137 -19.84 9.36 -8.43
CA ALA A 137 -20.18 9.46 -7.01
C ALA A 137 -19.74 10.78 -6.35
N ASN A 138 -18.70 11.42 -6.85
CA ASN A 138 -18.10 12.63 -6.27
C ASN A 138 -17.80 13.72 -7.31
N GLY A 139 -17.92 13.43 -8.61
CA GLY A 139 -17.63 14.36 -9.72
C GLY A 139 -16.14 14.67 -9.89
N THR A 140 -15.23 13.86 -9.35
CA THR A 140 -13.79 14.13 -9.44
C THR A 140 -13.14 13.37 -10.59
N LEU A 141 -12.16 14.03 -11.23
CA LEU A 141 -11.25 13.38 -12.17
C LEU A 141 -10.14 12.69 -11.39
N GLU A 142 -10.16 11.36 -11.41
CA GLU A 142 -9.14 10.56 -10.75
C GLU A 142 -8.34 9.74 -11.75
N LEU A 143 -7.12 9.35 -11.37
CA LEU A 143 -6.26 8.49 -12.19
C LEU A 143 -6.85 7.09 -12.33
N PHE A 144 -7.54 6.60 -11.29
CA PHE A 144 -8.14 5.27 -11.27
C PHE A 144 -9.60 5.33 -10.81
N PRO A 145 -10.54 5.81 -11.66
CA PRO A 145 -11.94 6.02 -11.27
C PRO A 145 -12.65 4.81 -10.64
N SER A 146 -12.29 3.58 -11.02
CA SER A 146 -12.86 2.38 -10.40
C SER A 146 -12.45 2.22 -8.94
N ASN A 147 -11.25 2.67 -8.58
CA ASN A 147 -10.69 2.47 -7.26
C ASN A 147 -9.58 3.50 -7.00
N PRO A 148 -9.94 4.67 -6.43
CA PRO A 148 -9.04 5.81 -6.20
C PRO A 148 -7.63 5.42 -5.74
N PRO A 149 -7.45 4.58 -4.69
CA PRO A 149 -6.14 4.28 -4.13
C PRO A 149 -5.21 3.45 -5.03
N LEU A 150 -5.68 2.94 -6.18
CA LEU A 150 -4.86 2.18 -7.13
C LEU A 150 -3.68 2.96 -7.69
N TRP A 151 -3.72 4.30 -7.67
CA TRP A 151 -2.58 5.13 -8.08
C TRP A 151 -1.30 4.70 -7.36
N SER A 152 -1.39 4.41 -6.05
CA SER A 152 -0.24 4.02 -5.24
C SER A 152 0.30 2.65 -5.64
N ILE A 153 -0.58 1.69 -5.93
CA ILE A 153 -0.21 0.33 -6.34
C ILE A 153 0.41 0.36 -7.74
N PHE A 154 -0.08 1.23 -8.63
CA PHE A 154 0.55 1.50 -9.92
C PHE A 154 2.01 1.95 -9.76
N TYR A 155 2.28 3.00 -8.96
CA TYR A 155 3.67 3.44 -8.75
C TYR A 155 4.51 2.38 -8.05
N GLU A 156 3.96 1.64 -7.07
CA GLU A 156 4.66 0.52 -6.44
C GLU A 156 5.04 -0.54 -7.49
N PHE A 157 4.12 -0.85 -8.42
CA PHE A 157 4.39 -1.79 -9.50
C PHE A 157 5.50 -1.28 -10.42
N VAL A 158 5.46 -0.01 -10.84
CA VAL A 158 6.53 0.59 -11.65
C VAL A 158 7.88 0.56 -10.92
N ALA A 159 7.93 0.97 -9.65
CA ALA A 159 9.14 0.90 -8.82
C ALA A 159 9.63 -0.54 -8.65
N SER A 160 8.70 -1.49 -8.51
CA SER A 160 8.99 -2.92 -8.46
C SER A 160 9.55 -3.45 -9.78
N ILE A 161 9.13 -2.97 -10.95
CA ILE A 161 9.75 -3.36 -12.22
C ILE A 161 11.14 -2.74 -12.36
N ALA A 162 11.30 -1.47 -12.03
CA ALA A 162 12.60 -0.80 -12.00
C ALA A 162 13.59 -1.47 -11.03
N PHE A 163 13.08 -2.16 -10.00
CA PHE A 163 13.88 -2.96 -9.07
C PHE A 163 14.80 -3.98 -9.75
N ILE A 164 14.42 -4.51 -10.91
CA ILE A 164 15.24 -5.45 -11.69
C ILE A 164 16.65 -4.86 -11.93
N TRP A 165 16.73 -3.57 -12.20
CA TRP A 165 17.99 -2.86 -12.42
C TRP A 165 18.59 -2.36 -11.10
N ILE A 166 17.75 -1.79 -10.22
CA ILE A 166 18.16 -1.20 -8.94
C ILE A 166 18.81 -2.25 -8.01
N ALA A 167 18.37 -3.51 -8.05
CA ALA A 167 18.89 -4.60 -7.20
C ALA A 167 20.40 -4.81 -7.33
N ARG A 168 21.00 -4.38 -8.44
CA ARG A 168 22.43 -4.55 -8.75
C ARG A 168 23.28 -3.33 -8.39
N LEU A 169 22.66 -2.23 -7.96
CA LEU A 169 23.40 -0.99 -7.69
C LEU A 169 24.26 -1.09 -6.42
N PRO A 170 25.49 -0.52 -6.45
CA PRO A 170 26.31 -0.39 -5.25
C PRO A 170 25.65 0.58 -4.27
N LYS A 171 26.01 0.46 -2.98
CA LYS A 171 25.36 1.20 -1.88
C LYS A 171 25.37 2.72 -2.10
N TRP A 172 26.49 3.28 -2.56
CA TRP A 172 26.63 4.73 -2.76
C TRP A 172 25.71 5.25 -3.87
N ARG A 173 25.50 4.49 -4.96
CA ARG A 173 24.55 4.85 -6.02
C ARG A 173 23.11 4.82 -5.52
N LEU A 174 22.75 3.80 -4.73
CA LEU A 174 21.41 3.73 -4.12
C LEU A 174 21.14 4.95 -3.24
N VAL A 175 22.08 5.31 -2.37
CA VAL A 175 21.95 6.49 -1.50
C VAL A 175 21.87 7.76 -2.34
N GLY A 176 22.77 7.95 -3.32
CA GLY A 176 22.76 9.10 -4.20
C GLY A 176 21.44 9.25 -4.98
N THR A 177 20.95 8.17 -5.59
CA THR A 177 19.65 8.17 -6.30
C THR A 177 18.47 8.40 -5.35
N CYS A 178 18.50 7.84 -4.14
CA CYS A 178 17.48 8.06 -3.12
C CYS A 178 17.39 9.55 -2.73
N LEU A 179 18.54 10.16 -2.46
CA LEU A 179 18.64 11.59 -2.11
C LEU A 179 18.21 12.46 -3.29
N ALA A 180 18.69 12.17 -4.51
CA ALA A 180 18.30 12.90 -5.71
C ALA A 180 16.78 12.82 -5.97
N ALA A 181 16.18 11.64 -5.81
CA ALA A 181 14.73 11.47 -5.96
C ALA A 181 13.96 12.24 -4.87
N PHE A 182 14.43 12.23 -3.62
CA PHE A 182 13.80 12.99 -2.53
C PHE A 182 13.94 14.50 -2.74
N SER A 183 15.10 14.97 -3.19
CA SER A 183 15.33 16.38 -3.52
C SER A 183 14.45 16.84 -4.69
N LEU A 184 14.33 16.03 -5.74
CA LEU A 184 13.43 16.31 -6.87
C LEU A 184 11.96 16.36 -6.42
N TYR A 185 11.56 15.40 -5.58
CA TYR A 185 10.22 15.38 -4.98
C TYR A 185 9.92 16.66 -4.18
N LEU A 186 10.83 17.05 -3.27
CA LEU A 186 10.69 18.27 -2.48
C LEU A 186 10.65 19.51 -3.39
N PHE A 187 11.52 19.57 -4.41
CA PHE A 187 11.53 20.66 -5.38
C PHE A 187 10.18 20.78 -6.11
N CYS A 188 9.61 19.68 -6.61
CA CYS A 188 8.30 19.69 -7.26
C CYS A 188 7.19 20.20 -6.33
N CYS A 189 7.18 19.78 -5.06
CA CYS A 189 6.20 20.23 -4.07
C CYS A 189 6.36 21.71 -3.71
N LEU A 190 7.60 22.20 -3.58
CA LEU A 190 7.88 23.62 -3.34
C LEU A 190 7.46 24.47 -4.53
N ALA A 191 7.75 24.02 -5.75
CA ALA A 191 7.31 24.70 -6.97
C ALA A 191 5.78 24.74 -7.06
N LEU A 192 5.10 23.62 -6.77
CA LEU A 192 3.64 23.56 -6.74
C LEU A 192 3.04 24.54 -5.72
N ALA A 193 3.56 24.56 -4.49
CA ALA A 193 3.12 25.48 -3.45
C ALA A 193 3.31 26.94 -3.90
N ARG A 194 4.48 27.25 -4.47
CA ARG A 194 4.81 28.61 -4.92
C ARG A 194 3.94 29.09 -6.09
N LEU A 195 3.59 28.20 -7.02
CA LEU A 195 2.78 28.51 -8.20
C LEU A 195 1.29 28.56 -7.90
N SER A 196 0.79 27.66 -7.04
CA SER A 196 -0.63 27.62 -6.67
C SER A 196 -1.02 28.63 -5.58
N GLY A 197 -0.05 29.15 -4.83
CA GLY A 197 -0.30 29.98 -3.64
C GLY A 197 -0.80 29.18 -2.43
N ASN A 198 -0.90 27.85 -2.54
CA ASN A 198 -1.32 26.97 -1.46
C ASN A 198 -0.15 26.63 -0.52
N ASP A 199 -0.50 26.16 0.67
CA ASP A 199 0.48 25.60 1.60
C ASP A 199 1.26 24.43 0.98
N LEU A 200 2.52 24.30 1.37
CA LEU A 200 3.34 23.14 1.01
C LEU A 200 2.64 21.85 1.46
N THR A 201 2.63 20.86 0.56
CA THR A 201 2.02 19.56 0.78
C THR A 201 2.88 18.44 0.21
N ALA A 202 2.98 17.35 0.98
CA ALA A 202 3.53 16.08 0.51
C ALA A 202 2.49 15.21 -0.23
N ASN A 203 1.22 15.60 -0.23
CA ASN A 203 0.14 14.79 -0.79
C ASN A 203 -0.02 14.98 -2.31
N VAL A 204 0.95 14.49 -3.09
CA VAL A 204 1.00 14.59 -4.56
C VAL A 204 1.14 13.23 -5.22
N GLY A 205 0.83 13.13 -6.52
CA GLY A 205 0.97 11.89 -7.31
C GLY A 205 -0.34 11.13 -7.55
N TRP A 206 -1.40 11.46 -6.81
CA TRP A 206 -2.70 10.79 -6.87
C TRP A 206 -3.65 11.36 -7.94
N SER A 207 -3.38 12.58 -8.42
CA SER A 207 -4.20 13.28 -9.42
C SER A 207 -3.49 13.41 -10.77
N HIS A 208 -4.26 13.65 -11.84
CA HIS A 208 -3.72 13.92 -13.18
C HIS A 208 -2.69 15.06 -13.18
N GLN A 209 -2.98 16.15 -12.47
CA GLN A 209 -2.11 17.32 -12.38
C GLN A 209 -0.76 17.03 -11.72
N THR A 210 -0.73 16.10 -10.77
CA THR A 210 0.47 15.79 -9.99
C THR A 210 1.06 14.42 -10.32
N PHE A 211 0.58 13.76 -11.38
CA PHE A 211 0.97 12.40 -11.77
C PHE A 211 2.48 12.24 -11.80
N PHE A 212 3.19 13.11 -12.52
CA PHE A 212 4.64 13.01 -12.63
C PHE A 212 5.39 13.24 -11.30
N PHE A 213 4.77 13.91 -10.32
CA PHE A 213 5.38 14.12 -8.99
C PHE A 213 5.32 12.85 -8.13
N GLY A 214 4.45 11.90 -8.48
CA GLY A 214 4.37 10.59 -7.83
C GLY A 214 5.64 9.76 -8.01
N PHE A 215 6.31 9.85 -9.16
CA PHE A 215 7.55 9.08 -9.40
C PHE A 215 8.68 9.40 -8.42
N PRO A 216 9.18 10.65 -8.29
CA PRO A 216 10.26 10.95 -7.36
C PRO A 216 9.86 10.66 -5.90
N ARG A 217 8.59 10.90 -5.53
CA ARG A 217 8.04 10.54 -4.21
C ARG A 217 8.18 9.04 -3.94
N VAL A 218 7.62 8.19 -4.80
CA VAL A 218 7.61 6.73 -4.61
C VAL A 218 9.01 6.14 -4.70
N PHE A 219 9.82 6.56 -5.69
CA PHE A 219 11.18 6.02 -5.85
C PHE A 219 12.08 6.37 -4.67
N SER A 220 11.96 7.58 -4.11
CA SER A 220 12.74 7.95 -2.91
C SER A 220 12.39 7.05 -1.72
N ALA A 221 11.10 6.87 -1.43
CA ALA A 221 10.61 6.00 -0.37
C ALA A 221 11.00 4.52 -0.58
N PHE A 222 10.81 4.01 -1.79
CA PHE A 222 11.17 2.64 -2.15
C PHE A 222 12.67 2.36 -2.00
N LEU A 223 13.52 3.28 -2.47
CA LEU A 223 14.98 3.19 -2.32
C LEU A 223 15.40 3.28 -0.85
N ALA A 224 14.77 4.12 -0.04
CA ALA A 224 15.01 4.17 1.40
C ALA A 224 14.77 2.79 2.04
N GLY A 225 13.69 2.10 1.66
CA GLY A 225 13.40 0.73 2.10
C GLY A 225 14.51 -0.27 1.79
N ILE A 226 15.03 -0.21 0.56
CA ILE A 226 16.17 -1.03 0.11
C ILE A 226 17.41 -0.74 0.96
N ILE A 227 17.73 0.54 1.17
CA ILE A 227 18.88 0.99 1.95
C ILE A 227 18.77 0.48 3.39
N ILE A 228 17.60 0.62 4.01
CA ILE A 228 17.33 0.15 5.38
C ILE A 228 17.55 -1.36 5.48
N TYR A 229 17.02 -2.15 4.54
CA TYR A 229 17.24 -3.60 4.56
C TYR A 229 18.73 -3.96 4.51
N ARG A 230 19.50 -3.30 3.63
CA ARG A 230 20.95 -3.51 3.54
C ARG A 230 21.69 -3.10 4.81
N LEU A 231 21.24 -2.05 5.50
CA LEU A 231 21.79 -1.64 6.80
C LEU A 231 21.47 -2.68 7.89
N VAL A 232 20.24 -3.17 7.95
CA VAL A 232 19.79 -4.17 8.93
C VAL A 232 20.53 -5.49 8.77
N GLN A 233 20.76 -5.93 7.53
CA GLN A 233 21.39 -7.23 7.27
C GLN A 233 22.90 -7.22 7.28
N ASN A 234 23.58 -6.07 7.37
CA ASN A 234 25.03 -6.03 7.46
C ASN A 234 25.49 -6.33 8.89
N PRO A 235 26.12 -7.49 9.18
CA PRO A 235 26.52 -7.86 10.54
C PRO A 235 27.65 -6.98 11.09
N ALA A 236 28.51 -6.45 10.20
CA ALA A 236 29.59 -5.52 10.55
C ALA A 236 29.16 -4.04 10.44
N GLY A 237 27.88 -3.79 10.16
CA GLY A 237 27.36 -2.45 9.90
C GLY A 237 27.00 -1.67 11.16
N PRO A 238 26.81 -0.34 11.05
CA PRO A 238 26.44 0.52 12.17
C PRO A 238 25.11 0.11 12.82
N ALA A 239 24.14 -0.37 12.05
CA ALA A 239 22.87 -0.84 12.61
C ALA A 239 23.04 -2.09 13.49
N ALA A 240 24.00 -2.98 13.19
CA ALA A 240 24.28 -4.11 14.08
C ALA A 240 25.06 -3.68 15.33
N ARG A 241 25.92 -2.66 15.21
CA ARG A 241 26.75 -2.13 16.30
C ARG A 241 25.98 -1.28 17.31
N TYR A 242 25.08 -0.42 16.83
CA TYR A 242 24.44 0.61 17.66
C TYR A 242 22.96 0.38 17.92
N LEU A 243 22.29 -0.49 17.17
CA LEU A 243 20.87 -0.76 17.33
C LEU A 243 20.63 -2.21 17.78
N PRO A 244 20.48 -2.45 19.10
CA PRO A 244 20.28 -3.78 19.64
C PRO A 244 18.96 -4.37 19.14
N ARG A 245 18.88 -5.71 19.14
CA ARG A 245 17.65 -6.44 18.85
C ARG A 245 16.83 -6.52 20.14
N PHE A 246 15.54 -6.19 20.03
CA PHE A 246 14.61 -6.27 21.15
C PHE A 246 13.56 -7.34 20.88
N THR A 247 13.21 -8.10 21.91
CA THR A 247 12.13 -9.08 21.85
C THR A 247 11.21 -8.83 23.03
N GLY A 248 9.91 -8.68 22.81
CA GLY A 248 8.99 -8.41 23.90
C GLY A 248 7.70 -7.72 23.48
N LEU A 249 6.74 -7.69 24.39
CA LEU A 249 5.49 -6.93 24.23
C LEU A 249 5.78 -5.42 24.18
N MET A 250 6.50 -4.88 25.16
CA MET A 250 6.79 -3.45 25.27
C MET A 250 7.48 -2.85 24.02
N PRO A 251 8.61 -3.38 23.52
CA PRO A 251 9.24 -2.81 22.32
C PRO A 251 8.32 -2.88 21.08
N THR A 252 7.48 -3.91 20.98
CA THR A 252 6.47 -4.03 19.91
C THR A 252 5.40 -2.95 20.03
N LEU A 253 4.84 -2.77 21.23
CA LEU A 253 3.82 -1.73 21.49
C LEU A 253 4.38 -0.32 21.30
N ILE A 254 5.63 -0.06 21.67
CA ILE A 254 6.29 1.23 21.43
C ILE A 254 6.37 1.52 19.93
N VAL A 255 6.80 0.54 19.11
CA VAL A 255 6.84 0.72 17.65
C VAL A 255 5.44 1.02 17.09
N PHE A 256 4.40 0.35 17.58
CA PHE A 256 3.02 0.61 17.17
C PHE A 256 2.51 1.98 17.64
N ALA A 257 2.82 2.39 18.87
CA ALA A 257 2.48 3.71 19.40
C ALA A 257 3.18 4.82 18.61
N VAL A 258 4.46 4.66 18.26
CA VAL A 258 5.18 5.62 17.41
C VAL A 258 4.60 5.63 16.00
N THR A 259 4.19 4.49 15.46
CA THR A 259 3.48 4.42 14.16
C THR A 259 2.20 5.26 14.20
N LEU A 260 1.37 5.10 15.24
CA LEU A 260 0.16 5.90 15.45
C LEU A 260 0.50 7.38 15.63
N GLY A 261 1.50 7.70 16.45
CA GLY A 261 1.92 9.09 16.70
C GLY A 261 2.41 9.80 15.45
N ILE A 262 3.06 9.10 14.52
CA ILE A 262 3.46 9.67 13.22
C ILE A 262 2.24 9.85 12.30
N LEU A 263 1.42 8.80 12.16
CA LEU A 263 0.34 8.82 11.17
C LEU A 263 -0.90 9.64 11.60
N MET A 264 -1.07 9.84 12.90
CA MET A 264 -2.18 10.58 13.50
C MET A 264 -1.75 11.91 14.14
N PHE A 265 -0.58 12.43 13.77
CA PHE A 265 -0.09 13.69 14.32
C PHE A 265 -1.04 14.85 13.95
N PRO A 266 -1.59 15.59 14.93
CA PRO A 266 -2.67 16.55 14.68
C PRO A 266 -2.22 17.89 14.07
N VAL A 267 -0.92 18.05 13.79
CA VAL A 267 -0.34 19.32 13.33
C VAL A 267 0.16 19.18 11.89
N TYR A 268 -0.33 20.06 11.00
CA TYR A 268 0.07 20.10 9.59
C TYR A 268 1.46 20.72 9.38
N ALA A 269 1.87 21.61 10.30
CA ALA A 269 3.14 22.35 10.28
C ALA A 269 3.50 22.93 8.90
N LYS A 270 2.52 23.49 8.18
CA LYS A 270 2.65 24.00 6.79
C LYS A 270 3.40 23.02 5.85
N GLY A 271 3.13 21.73 6.00
CA GLY A 271 3.72 20.67 5.20
C GLY A 271 5.11 20.18 5.64
N ALA A 272 5.86 20.96 6.44
CA ALA A 272 7.21 20.59 6.85
C ALA A 272 7.25 19.25 7.61
N TYR A 273 6.25 19.02 8.48
CA TYR A 273 6.10 17.77 9.21
C TYR A 273 6.07 16.55 8.28
N GLN A 274 5.40 16.65 7.14
CA GLN A 274 5.20 15.51 6.24
C GLN A 274 6.51 15.10 5.56
N PHE A 275 7.32 16.07 5.14
CA PHE A 275 8.64 15.78 4.57
C PHE A 275 9.60 15.22 5.62
N ILE A 276 9.54 15.71 6.87
CA ILE A 276 10.32 15.13 7.98
C ILE A 276 9.86 13.70 8.26
N ALA A 277 8.55 13.45 8.28
CA ALA A 277 8.00 12.14 8.52
C ALA A 277 8.40 11.15 7.42
N ILE A 278 8.24 11.52 6.15
CA ILE A 278 8.56 10.67 5.00
C ILE A 278 10.07 10.47 4.86
N GLY A 279 10.87 11.54 4.98
CA GLY A 279 12.32 11.51 4.75
C GLY A 279 13.13 10.96 5.92
N LEU A 280 12.61 11.02 7.15
CA LEU A 280 13.35 10.67 8.36
C LEU A 280 12.57 9.72 9.29
N LEU A 281 11.39 10.11 9.77
CA LEU A 281 10.72 9.36 10.85
C LEU A 281 10.27 7.97 10.42
N CYS A 282 9.64 7.83 9.25
CA CYS A 282 9.20 6.54 8.70
C CYS A 282 10.40 5.61 8.37
N PRO A 283 11.49 6.08 7.71
CA PRO A 283 12.71 5.30 7.55
C PRO A 283 13.31 4.81 8.88
N LEU A 284 13.41 5.68 9.89
CA LEU A 284 13.92 5.31 11.22
C LEU A 284 13.00 4.29 11.90
N LEU A 285 11.68 4.49 11.81
CA LEU A 285 10.69 3.58 12.37
C LEU A 285 10.81 2.17 11.77
N ILE A 286 11.01 2.06 10.45
CA ILE A 286 11.21 0.75 9.79
C ILE A 286 12.56 0.14 10.18
N LEU A 287 13.62 0.95 10.28
CA LEU A 287 14.93 0.49 10.75
C LEU A 287 14.85 -0.12 12.16
N ILE A 288 14.16 0.55 13.08
CA ILE A 288 13.92 0.08 14.45
C ILE A 288 12.98 -1.12 14.46
N GLY A 289 11.84 -1.04 13.77
CA GLY A 289 10.85 -2.12 13.70
C GLY A 289 11.43 -3.42 13.13
N ALA A 290 12.38 -3.35 12.20
CA ALA A 290 13.09 -4.51 11.67
C ALA A 290 13.99 -5.22 12.71
N ARG A 291 14.34 -4.54 13.81
CA ARG A 291 15.13 -5.06 14.93
C ARG A 291 14.29 -5.53 16.11
N VAL A 292 12.96 -5.38 16.05
CA VAL A 292 12.04 -5.82 17.09
C VAL A 292 11.36 -7.13 16.70
N GLN A 293 11.25 -8.06 17.64
CA GLN A 293 10.48 -9.28 17.52
C GLN A 293 9.36 -9.34 18.58
N PRO A 294 8.18 -9.88 18.24
CA PRO A 294 7.12 -10.09 19.22
C PRO A 294 7.60 -11.00 20.35
N GLY A 295 7.25 -10.67 21.59
CA GLY A 295 7.63 -11.47 22.77
C GLY A 295 6.80 -12.73 23.00
N SER A 296 5.72 -12.94 22.24
CA SER A 296 4.81 -14.08 22.43
C SER A 296 4.25 -14.60 21.11
N LEU A 297 3.83 -15.87 21.10
CA LEU A 297 3.18 -16.51 19.95
C LEU A 297 1.86 -15.82 19.57
N TRP A 298 1.09 -15.39 20.57
CA TRP A 298 -0.14 -14.65 20.33
C TRP A 298 0.13 -13.34 19.58
N LEU A 299 1.09 -12.54 20.06
CA LEU A 299 1.42 -11.25 19.43
C LEU A 299 2.02 -11.44 18.03
N THR A 300 2.79 -12.51 17.84
CA THR A 300 3.28 -12.93 16.52
C THR A 300 2.12 -13.20 15.56
N GLY A 301 1.12 -13.96 15.99
CA GLY A 301 -0.07 -14.26 15.21
C GLY A 301 -0.91 -13.01 14.89
N VAL A 302 -1.03 -12.07 15.83
CA VAL A 302 -1.70 -10.78 15.60
C VAL A 302 -0.98 -9.98 14.51
N CYS A 303 0.34 -9.82 14.65
CA CYS A 303 1.17 -9.11 13.69
C CYS A 303 1.06 -9.70 12.28
N GLU A 304 1.14 -11.04 12.17
CA GLU A 304 1.00 -11.74 10.90
C GLU A 304 -0.39 -11.52 10.28
N ARG A 305 -1.47 -11.65 11.06
CA ARG A 305 -2.84 -11.44 10.55
C ARG A 305 -3.06 -10.01 10.08
N LEU A 306 -2.57 -9.03 10.84
CA LEU A 306 -2.57 -7.61 10.45
C LEU A 306 -1.85 -7.39 9.12
N GLY A 307 -0.66 -7.98 8.96
CA GLY A 307 0.08 -7.93 7.69
C GLY A 307 -0.65 -8.61 6.54
N LEU A 308 -1.29 -9.75 6.78
CA LEU A 308 -2.04 -10.50 5.78
C LEU A 308 -3.28 -9.73 5.28
N ILE A 309 -4.04 -9.11 6.18
CA ILE A 309 -5.26 -8.36 5.81
C ILE A 309 -4.96 -7.00 5.20
N SER A 310 -3.79 -6.41 5.49
CA SER A 310 -3.44 -5.05 5.10
C SER A 310 -3.62 -4.76 3.61
N PHE A 311 -3.18 -5.66 2.72
CA PHE A 311 -3.22 -5.45 1.29
C PHE A 311 -4.63 -5.62 0.68
N PRO A 312 -5.39 -6.68 0.98
CA PRO A 312 -6.81 -6.76 0.63
C PRO A 312 -7.62 -5.57 1.15
N LEU A 313 -7.45 -5.19 2.41
CA LEU A 313 -8.15 -4.06 3.00
C LEU A 313 -7.87 -2.77 2.23
N TYR A 314 -6.60 -2.51 1.94
CA TYR A 314 -6.20 -1.36 1.13
C TYR A 314 -6.81 -1.39 -0.28
N CYS A 315 -6.94 -2.55 -0.91
CA CYS A 315 -7.51 -2.63 -2.26
C CYS A 315 -9.03 -2.44 -2.31
N VAL A 316 -9.76 -2.75 -1.22
CA VAL A 316 -11.24 -2.78 -1.24
C VAL A 316 -11.91 -1.66 -0.45
N HIS A 317 -11.20 -0.95 0.42
CA HIS A 317 -11.82 0.03 1.34
C HIS A 317 -12.63 1.11 0.61
N GLU A 318 -12.08 1.73 -0.43
CA GLU A 318 -12.78 2.77 -1.20
C GLU A 318 -14.00 2.22 -1.98
N PRO A 319 -13.86 1.13 -2.77
CA PRO A 319 -15.01 0.47 -3.38
C PRO A 319 -16.12 0.10 -2.38
N VAL A 320 -15.75 -0.43 -1.21
CA VAL A 320 -16.72 -0.77 -0.15
C VAL A 320 -17.36 0.47 0.44
N ARG A 321 -16.62 1.58 0.61
CA ARG A 321 -17.18 2.87 1.04
C ARG A 321 -18.25 3.35 0.07
N HIS A 322 -17.99 3.28 -1.22
CA HIS A 322 -18.97 3.66 -2.26
C HIS A 322 -20.20 2.74 -2.24
N LEU A 323 -20.02 1.43 -2.17
CA LEU A 323 -21.13 0.46 -2.08
C LEU A 323 -21.96 0.65 -0.81
N THR A 324 -21.32 0.97 0.31
CA THR A 324 -22.03 1.26 1.57
C THR A 324 -22.87 2.52 1.43
N GLY A 325 -22.34 3.57 0.79
CA GLY A 325 -23.10 4.78 0.48
C GLY A 325 -24.32 4.52 -0.43
N VAL A 326 -24.16 3.66 -1.45
CA VAL A 326 -25.26 3.18 -2.30
C VAL A 326 -26.32 2.45 -1.48
N LEU A 327 -25.89 1.50 -0.64
CA LEU A 327 -26.80 0.71 0.19
C LEU A 327 -27.65 1.58 1.11
N LEU A 328 -27.01 2.52 1.80
CA LEU A 328 -27.70 3.44 2.73
C LEU A 328 -28.73 4.32 2.02
N ARG A 329 -28.44 4.80 0.80
CA ARG A 329 -29.41 5.56 0.01
C ARG A 329 -30.63 4.70 -0.38
N ARG A 330 -30.40 3.46 -0.84
CA ARG A 330 -31.48 2.57 -1.28
C ARG A 330 -32.38 2.10 -0.13
N THR A 331 -31.85 2.00 1.08
CA THR A 331 -32.64 1.61 2.27
C THR A 331 -33.26 2.80 2.99
N GLY A 332 -33.03 4.03 2.53
CA GLY A 332 -33.50 5.25 3.21
C GLY A 332 -32.76 5.55 4.53
N LEU A 333 -31.63 4.88 4.80
CA LEU A 333 -30.83 5.05 6.03
C LEU A 333 -29.74 6.10 5.87
N THR A 334 -30.04 7.23 5.23
CA THR A 334 -29.04 8.28 4.96
C THR A 334 -28.68 9.12 6.18
N ASP A 335 -29.59 9.22 7.15
CA ASP A 335 -29.49 10.14 8.29
C ASP A 335 -28.92 9.48 9.55
N ILE A 336 -28.28 8.32 9.42
CA ILE A 336 -27.64 7.65 10.54
C ILE A 336 -26.40 8.43 11.04
N PRO A 337 -26.05 8.34 12.34
CA PRO A 337 -24.83 8.95 12.86
C PRO A 337 -23.58 8.53 12.08
N THR A 338 -22.62 9.46 11.92
CA THR A 338 -21.38 9.21 11.16
C THR A 338 -20.59 8.04 11.74
N GLU A 339 -20.56 7.90 13.06
CA GLU A 339 -19.89 6.82 13.78
C GLU A 339 -20.47 5.46 13.39
N LEU A 340 -21.80 5.38 13.29
CA LEU A 340 -22.49 4.15 12.89
C LEU A 340 -22.21 3.83 11.41
N ARG A 341 -22.29 4.83 10.53
CA ARG A 341 -21.93 4.67 9.11
C ARG A 341 -20.50 4.17 8.93
N VAL A 342 -19.54 4.79 9.63
CA VAL A 342 -18.12 4.39 9.59
C VAL A 342 -17.97 2.97 10.12
N THR A 343 -18.57 2.64 11.26
CA THR A 343 -18.49 1.30 11.86
C THR A 343 -19.03 0.22 10.92
N LEU A 344 -20.20 0.44 10.31
CA LEU A 344 -20.77 -0.47 9.32
C LEU A 344 -19.83 -0.65 8.11
N THR A 345 -19.29 0.46 7.59
CA THR A 345 -18.37 0.42 6.44
C THR A 345 -17.07 -0.33 6.79
N VAL A 346 -16.54 -0.17 8.01
CA VAL A 346 -15.36 -0.91 8.50
C VAL A 346 -15.63 -2.40 8.57
N ILE A 347 -16.77 -2.80 9.16
CA ILE A 347 -17.16 -4.21 9.27
C ILE A 347 -17.26 -4.83 7.87
N LEU A 348 -17.96 -4.15 6.94
CA LEU A 348 -18.09 -4.62 5.55
C LEU A 348 -16.74 -4.75 4.86
N ALA A 349 -15.84 -3.77 5.03
CA ALA A 349 -14.52 -3.81 4.39
C ALA A 349 -13.65 -4.95 4.92
N LEU A 350 -13.72 -5.24 6.23
CA LEU A 350 -13.04 -6.39 6.83
C LEU A 350 -13.62 -7.71 6.35
N LEU A 351 -14.94 -7.84 6.29
CA LEU A 351 -15.61 -9.05 5.78
C LEU A 351 -15.26 -9.32 4.32
N VAL A 352 -15.30 -8.29 3.46
CA VAL A 352 -14.90 -8.38 2.05
C VAL A 352 -13.42 -8.76 1.93
N SER A 353 -12.54 -8.16 2.75
CA SER A 353 -11.11 -8.49 2.76
C SER A 353 -10.84 -9.94 3.14
N ILE A 354 -11.52 -10.44 4.16
CA ILE A 354 -11.42 -11.84 4.63
C ILE A 354 -11.99 -12.79 3.57
N GLY A 355 -13.14 -12.46 2.99
CA GLY A 355 -13.76 -13.24 1.91
C GLY A 355 -12.84 -13.33 0.68
N LEU A 356 -12.21 -12.23 0.30
CA LEU A 356 -11.24 -12.19 -0.80
C LEU A 356 -10.01 -13.05 -0.49
N LEU A 357 -9.45 -12.96 0.72
CA LEU A 357 -8.34 -13.83 1.14
C LEU A 357 -8.72 -15.31 1.09
N TRP A 358 -9.91 -15.66 1.57
CA TRP A 358 -10.41 -17.03 1.54
C TRP A 358 -10.55 -17.53 0.10
N LEU A 359 -11.19 -16.76 -0.79
CA LEU A 359 -11.34 -17.10 -2.21
C LEU A 359 -9.98 -17.33 -2.88
N LEU A 360 -9.03 -16.41 -2.69
CA LEU A 360 -7.69 -16.53 -3.24
C LEU A 360 -6.95 -17.75 -2.70
N GLY A 361 -7.13 -18.08 -1.41
CA GLY A 361 -6.61 -19.30 -0.80
C GLY A 361 -7.15 -20.57 -1.48
N GLN A 362 -8.45 -20.61 -1.76
CA GLN A 362 -9.08 -21.74 -2.49
C GLN A 362 -8.52 -21.89 -3.91
N PHE A 363 -8.37 -20.79 -4.65
CA PHE A 363 -7.78 -20.83 -5.99
C PHE A 363 -6.34 -21.33 -5.98
N GLN A 364 -5.53 -20.89 -5.01
CA GLN A 364 -4.15 -21.34 -4.87
C GLN A 364 -4.06 -22.82 -4.48
N ALA A 365 -4.94 -23.29 -3.59
CA ALA A 365 -5.02 -24.71 -3.21
C ALA A 365 -5.37 -25.59 -4.42
N ARG A 366 -6.39 -25.19 -5.21
CA ARG A 366 -6.78 -25.90 -6.44
C ARG A 366 -5.66 -25.94 -7.46
N ARG A 367 -4.98 -24.81 -7.71
CA ARG A 367 -3.82 -24.77 -8.63
C ARG A 367 -2.69 -25.71 -8.21
N ARG A 368 -2.41 -25.81 -6.91
CA ARG A 368 -1.40 -26.74 -6.39
C ARG A 368 -1.81 -28.20 -6.60
N LEU A 369 -3.07 -28.53 -6.33
CA LEU A 369 -3.62 -29.86 -6.57
C LEU A 369 -3.54 -30.24 -8.06
N SER A 370 -4.00 -29.37 -8.96
CA SER A 370 -3.90 -29.60 -10.41
C SER A 370 -2.45 -29.75 -10.87
N ALA A 371 -1.52 -28.94 -10.35
CA ALA A 371 -0.10 -29.07 -10.68
C ALA A 371 0.51 -30.38 -10.17
N SER A 372 0.11 -30.86 -8.99
CA SER A 372 0.57 -32.15 -8.44
C SER A 372 -0.04 -33.36 -9.16
N LEU A 373 -1.22 -33.21 -9.78
CA LEU A 373 -1.88 -34.27 -10.55
C LEU A 373 -1.42 -34.32 -12.01
N LYS A 374 -0.87 -33.22 -12.55
CA LYS A 374 -0.39 -33.12 -13.93
C LYS A 374 0.60 -34.24 -14.35
N PRO A 375 1.54 -34.68 -13.51
CA PRO A 375 2.43 -35.81 -13.83
C PRO A 375 1.71 -37.17 -13.93
N PHE A 376 0.50 -37.30 -13.38
CA PHE A 376 -0.26 -38.55 -13.33
C PHE A 376 -1.38 -38.61 -14.38
N LEU A 377 -1.73 -37.49 -14.99
CA LEU A 377 -2.89 -37.37 -15.89
C LEU A 377 -2.51 -37.20 -17.38
N GLY A 378 -1.22 -37.24 -17.72
CA GLY A 378 -0.72 -37.04 -19.09
C GLY A 378 -0.42 -35.59 -19.41
#